data_AF-A0A183HSP6-F1
#
_entry.id   AF-A0A183HSP6-F1
#
_cell.length_a   1.000
_cell.length_b   1.000
_cell.length_c   1.000
_cell.angle_alpha   90.00
_cell.angle_beta   90.00
_cell.angle_gamma   90.00
#
_symmetry.space_group_name_H-M   'P 1'
#
loop_
_entity.id
_entity.type
_entity.pdbx_description
1 polymer ?
#
loop_
_entity_poly.entity_id
_entity_poly.type
_entity_poly.pdbx_seq_one_letter_code
_entity_poly.pdbx_strand_id
1 'polypeptide(L)'
;PRCQRLNVLAIGGSEPADVTGEVVVIYNLDDIEHVNVSGKIVVTVQDYRGYSETVKYRHSIKLFESLGAIGVLIKSITPFSINSPHAGSGAEGAKIPAASLTTEQADMIERLCQHGEKIIIRMNMKSHNEDPTKSRNLIFEITGLVNLIFEIFCEISTIFYLLLPTND
;
A
#
# COMPACT_ATOMS: atom_id res chain seq x y z
N PRO A 1 18.27 22.50 -4.21
CA PRO A 1 17.50 21.29 -3.80
C PRO A 1 16.08 21.31 -4.38
N ARG A 2 15.69 20.31 -5.17
CA ARG A 2 14.34 20.20 -5.73
C ARG A 2 13.41 19.57 -4.69
N CYS A 3 12.43 20.32 -4.19
CA CYS A 3 11.40 19.78 -3.32
C CYS A 3 10.22 19.28 -4.16
N GLN A 4 10.00 17.97 -4.18
CA GLN A 4 8.85 17.34 -4.84
C GLN A 4 7.94 16.71 -3.81
N ARG A 5 6.63 16.86 -4.00
CA ARG A 5 5.62 16.10 -3.24
C ARG A 5 5.49 14.69 -3.81
N LEU A 6 5.48 13.70 -2.92
CA LEU A 6 5.22 12.30 -3.24
C LEU A 6 3.74 11.99 -3.06
N ASN A 7 3.19 11.17 -3.96
CA ASN A 7 1.84 10.65 -3.92
C ASN A 7 1.87 9.34 -3.14
N VAL A 8 1.43 9.41 -1.90
CA VAL A 8 1.49 8.30 -0.94
C VAL A 8 0.15 8.07 -0.28
N LEU A 9 -0.08 6.84 0.18
CA LEU A 9 -1.24 6.46 0.99
C LEU A 9 -0.77 5.57 2.14
N ALA A 10 -1.22 5.85 3.37
CA ALA A 10 -0.81 5.09 4.54
C ALA A 10 -1.17 3.60 4.40
N ILE A 11 -0.27 2.72 4.84
CA ILE A 11 -0.56 1.28 4.97
C ILE A 11 -1.42 1.09 6.22
N GLY A 12 -2.38 0.16 6.14
CA GLY A 12 -3.25 -0.19 7.27
C GLY A 12 -2.44 -0.59 8.49
N GLY A 13 -2.74 0.01 9.64
CA GLY A 13 -1.99 -0.16 10.89
C GLY A 13 -0.78 0.75 11.06
N SER A 14 -0.47 1.66 10.12
CA SER A 14 0.66 2.59 10.25
C SER A 14 0.42 3.62 11.35
N GLU A 15 1.44 3.83 12.18
CA GLU A 15 1.48 4.89 13.18
C GLU A 15 1.70 6.28 12.54
N PRO A 16 1.20 7.37 13.17
CA PRO A 16 1.50 8.73 12.77
C PRO A 16 2.95 9.06 13.09
N ALA A 17 3.60 9.88 12.26
CA ALA A 17 4.97 10.28 12.48
C ALA A 17 5.33 11.57 11.75
N ASP A 18 6.36 12.25 12.24
CA ASP A 18 7.10 13.28 11.50
C ASP A 18 8.59 12.90 11.51
N VAL A 19 9.00 12.13 10.51
CA VAL A 19 10.37 11.62 10.40
C VAL A 19 11.00 12.11 9.11
N THR A 20 12.29 12.43 9.16
CA THR A 20 13.08 12.78 7.97
C THR A 20 14.32 11.91 7.95
N GLY A 21 14.60 11.30 6.81
CA GLY A 21 15.69 10.34 6.68
C GLY A 21 16.26 10.26 5.28
N GLU A 22 17.49 9.78 5.20
CA GLU A 22 18.10 9.36 3.93
C GLU A 22 17.40 8.11 3.40
N VAL A 23 17.25 8.03 2.09
CA VAL A 23 16.62 6.89 1.42
C VAL A 23 17.60 5.74 1.23
N VAL A 24 17.10 4.53 1.43
CA VAL A 24 17.73 3.30 0.96
C VAL A 24 16.73 2.52 0.10
N VAL A 25 17.19 2.04 -1.04
CA VAL A 25 16.35 1.33 -2.01
C VAL A 25 16.51 -0.17 -1.84
N ILE A 26 15.38 -0.89 -1.79
CA ILE A 26 15.34 -2.35 -1.63
C ILE A 26 14.62 -2.98 -2.83
N TYR A 27 15.33 -3.84 -3.56
CA TYR A 27 14.82 -4.53 -4.76
C TYR A 27 14.22 -5.89 -4.41
N ASN A 28 14.89 -6.63 -3.52
CA ASN A 28 14.46 -7.91 -3.02
C ASN A 28 14.54 -7.96 -1.49
N LEU A 29 13.60 -8.65 -0.86
CA LEU A 29 13.66 -8.93 0.58
C LEU A 29 14.79 -9.88 0.94
N ASP A 30 15.19 -10.78 0.03
CA ASP A 30 16.23 -11.77 0.32
C ASP A 30 17.61 -11.14 0.56
N ASP A 31 17.87 -9.97 -0.03
CA ASP A 31 19.16 -9.28 0.08
C ASP A 31 19.22 -8.28 1.24
N ILE A 32 18.16 -8.18 2.04
CA ILE A 32 17.98 -7.10 3.02
C ILE A 32 19.06 -7.10 4.11
N GLU A 33 19.56 -8.26 4.50
CA GLU A 33 20.60 -8.40 5.54
C GLU A 33 21.95 -7.81 5.10
N HIS A 34 22.16 -7.66 3.79
CA HIS A 34 23.37 -7.09 3.21
C HIS A 34 23.26 -5.57 3.01
N VAL A 35 22.11 -4.98 3.28
CA VAL A 35 21.85 -3.55 3.09
C VAL A 35 21.69 -2.86 4.43
N ASN A 36 22.47 -1.80 4.67
CA ASN A 36 22.32 -1.00 5.89
C ASN A 36 21.09 -0.08 5.80
N VAL A 37 20.01 -0.50 6.46
CA VAL A 37 18.75 0.26 6.55
C VAL A 37 18.61 1.05 7.86
N SER A 38 19.53 0.87 8.80
CA SER A 38 19.45 1.50 10.13
C SER A 38 19.50 3.02 10.03
N GLY A 39 18.52 3.70 10.64
CA GLY A 39 18.39 5.15 10.59
C GLY A 39 17.92 5.71 9.24
N LYS A 40 17.49 4.86 8.30
CA LYS A 40 17.09 5.27 6.94
C LYS A 40 15.61 5.03 6.67
N ILE A 41 15.08 5.74 5.67
CA ILE A 41 13.76 5.47 5.09
C ILE A 41 13.94 4.46 3.97
N VAL A 42 13.29 3.31 4.12
CA VAL A 42 13.31 2.26 3.10
C VAL A 42 12.31 2.60 2.01
N VAL A 43 12.73 2.49 0.75
CA VAL A 43 11.85 2.53 -0.43
C VAL A 43 11.98 1.21 -1.15
N THR A 44 10.91 0.43 -1.25
CA THR A 44 10.93 -0.80 -2.03
C THR A 44 10.69 -0.49 -3.51
N VAL A 45 11.37 -1.20 -4.39
CA VAL A 45 11.30 -1.04 -5.86
C VAL A 45 11.17 -2.39 -6.54
N GLN A 46 10.47 -3.31 -5.88
CA GLN A 46 10.28 -4.68 -6.35
C GLN A 46 9.53 -4.75 -7.69
N ASP A 47 9.83 -5.79 -8.46
CA ASP A 47 9.05 -6.15 -9.63
C ASP A 47 7.69 -6.72 -9.23
N TYR A 48 6.66 -6.40 -10.01
CA TYR A 48 5.36 -7.03 -9.87
C TYR A 48 5.38 -8.41 -10.55
N ARG A 49 5.15 -9.47 -9.76
CA ARG A 49 5.12 -10.87 -10.23
C ARG A 49 3.77 -11.55 -9.99
N GLY A 50 2.73 -10.74 -9.79
CA GLY A 50 1.41 -11.19 -9.35
C GLY A 50 1.15 -10.82 -7.89
N TYR A 51 -0.12 -10.53 -7.58
CA TYR A 51 -0.50 -9.97 -6.29
C TYR A 51 -0.04 -10.83 -5.10
N SER A 52 -0.28 -12.13 -5.14
CA SER A 52 0.07 -13.06 -4.05
C SER A 52 1.57 -13.13 -3.77
N GLU A 53 2.42 -13.00 -4.81
CA GLU A 53 3.87 -13.01 -4.63
C GLU A 53 4.40 -11.67 -4.15
N THR A 54 3.86 -10.57 -4.67
CA THR A 54 4.37 -9.22 -4.39
C THR A 54 3.80 -8.62 -3.10
N VAL A 55 2.62 -9.05 -2.62
CA VAL A 55 2.01 -8.50 -1.39
C VAL A 55 2.88 -8.67 -0.13
N LYS A 56 3.82 -9.63 -0.13
CA LYS A 56 4.78 -9.87 0.96
C LYS A 56 5.55 -8.62 1.38
N TYR A 57 5.87 -7.71 0.45
CA TYR A 57 6.56 -6.45 0.75
C TYR A 57 5.72 -5.52 1.64
N ARG A 58 4.38 -5.55 1.49
CA ARG A 58 3.49 -4.75 2.34
C ARG A 58 3.45 -5.28 3.78
N HIS A 59 3.70 -6.58 3.97
CA HIS A 59 3.73 -7.22 5.29
C HIS A 59 5.13 -7.27 5.92
N SER A 60 6.17 -6.78 5.22
CA SER A 60 7.55 -6.78 5.73
C SER A 60 7.93 -5.53 6.52
N ILE A 61 6.96 -4.68 6.90
CA ILE A 61 7.23 -3.44 7.64
C ILE A 61 7.97 -3.71 8.96
N LYS A 62 7.53 -4.71 9.73
CA LYS A 62 8.18 -5.08 11.00
C LYS A 62 9.59 -5.63 10.81
N LEU A 63 9.87 -6.27 9.66
CA LEU A 63 11.21 -6.70 9.30
C LEU A 63 12.12 -5.48 9.12
N PHE A 64 11.72 -4.50 8.32
CA PHE A 64 12.48 -3.26 8.14
C PHE A 64 12.69 -2.52 9.48
N GLU A 65 11.66 -2.44 10.31
CA GLU A 65 11.74 -1.86 11.66
C GLU A 65 12.77 -2.59 12.54
N SER A 66 12.76 -3.92 12.54
CA SER A 66 13.70 -4.72 13.33
C SER A 66 15.17 -4.52 12.92
N LEU A 67 15.41 -4.13 11.66
CA LEU A 67 16.72 -3.78 11.12
C LEU A 67 17.08 -2.30 11.35
N GLY A 68 16.22 -1.54 12.03
CA GLY A 68 16.47 -0.16 12.42
C GLY A 68 16.00 0.89 11.41
N ALA A 69 15.19 0.53 10.40
CA ALA A 69 14.57 1.52 9.54
C ALA A 69 13.69 2.48 10.34
N ILE A 70 13.66 3.76 9.93
CA ILE A 70 12.87 4.80 10.62
C ILE A 70 11.58 5.16 9.87
N GLY A 71 11.36 4.56 8.70
CA GLY A 71 10.15 4.70 7.90
C GLY A 71 10.21 3.83 6.65
N VAL A 72 9.05 3.48 6.09
CA VAL A 72 8.96 2.59 4.93
C VAL A 72 8.00 3.13 3.87
N LEU A 73 8.43 3.13 2.63
CA LEU A 73 7.63 3.39 1.45
C LEU A 73 7.61 2.15 0.56
N ILE A 74 6.44 1.55 0.40
CA ILE A 74 6.25 0.36 -0.42
C ILE A 74 5.83 0.78 -1.83
N LYS A 75 6.57 0.38 -2.87
CA LYS A 75 6.08 0.50 -4.26
C LYS A 75 4.76 -0.26 -4.38
N SER A 76 3.76 0.41 -4.92
CA SER A 76 2.39 -0.11 -5.02
C SER A 76 2.34 -1.51 -5.62
N ILE A 77 1.54 -2.40 -5.02
CA ILE A 77 1.38 -3.80 -5.44
C ILE A 77 0.41 -3.87 -6.62
N THR A 78 0.87 -3.46 -7.81
CA THR A 78 0.08 -3.39 -9.04
C THR A 78 0.97 -3.56 -10.28
N PRO A 79 0.49 -4.14 -11.39
CA PRO A 79 1.25 -4.23 -12.64
C PRO A 79 1.44 -2.88 -13.34
N PHE A 80 0.51 -1.93 -13.16
CA PHE A 80 0.62 -0.55 -13.68
C PHE A 80 -0.07 0.44 -12.74
N SER A 81 0.31 1.72 -12.78
CA SER A 81 -0.36 2.77 -12.00
C SER A 81 -0.82 3.92 -12.90
N ILE A 82 -1.87 4.59 -12.45
CA ILE A 82 -2.37 5.85 -12.99
C ILE A 82 -1.95 7.02 -12.08
N ASN A 83 -0.75 6.94 -11.50
CA ASN A 83 -0.25 7.85 -10.47
C ASN A 83 -1.08 7.79 -9.16
N SER A 84 -1.64 6.62 -8.84
CA SER A 84 -2.40 6.35 -7.62
C SER A 84 -1.72 5.27 -6.78
N PRO A 85 -1.43 5.52 -5.48
CA PRO A 85 -0.86 4.51 -4.60
C PRO A 85 -1.90 3.44 -4.21
N HIS A 86 -1.50 2.17 -4.26
CA HIS A 86 -2.33 1.03 -3.85
C HIS A 86 -1.91 0.54 -2.45
N ALA A 87 -2.73 0.84 -1.45
CA ALA A 87 -2.50 0.47 -0.05
C ALA A 87 -3.30 -0.79 0.36
N GLY A 88 -3.24 -1.11 1.65
CA GLY A 88 -3.98 -2.19 2.30
C GLY A 88 -3.35 -2.48 3.66
N SER A 89 -3.83 -3.53 4.35
CA SER A 89 -3.26 -4.00 5.61
C SER A 89 -1.80 -4.45 5.47
N GLY A 90 -0.98 -4.24 6.51
CA GLY A 90 0.39 -4.76 6.55
C GLY A 90 1.35 -4.10 7.55
N ALA A 91 0.98 -2.98 8.17
CA ALA A 91 1.81 -2.29 9.15
C ALA A 91 1.36 -2.55 10.61
N GLU A 92 0.44 -3.49 10.83
CA GLU A 92 -0.12 -3.76 12.16
C GLU A 92 0.96 -4.10 13.19
N GLY A 93 1.03 -3.29 14.25
CA GLY A 93 1.97 -3.45 15.34
C GLY A 93 3.41 -3.07 15.01
N ALA A 94 3.67 -2.45 13.86
CA ALA A 94 4.90 -1.70 13.59
C ALA A 94 4.80 -0.30 14.21
N LYS A 95 5.91 0.26 14.72
CA LYS A 95 5.93 1.60 15.35
C LYS A 95 6.51 2.69 14.44
N ILE A 96 6.94 2.33 13.25
CA ILE A 96 7.48 3.26 12.25
C ILE A 96 6.41 3.59 11.20
N PRO A 97 6.44 4.79 10.61
CA PRO A 97 5.50 5.16 9.57
C PRO A 97 5.70 4.33 8.30
N ALA A 98 4.61 3.86 7.73
CA ALA A 98 4.60 3.04 6.53
C ALA A 98 3.52 3.50 5.55
N ALA A 99 3.91 3.78 4.31
CA ALA A 99 2.98 4.18 3.26
C ALA A 99 3.28 3.47 1.93
N SER A 100 2.27 3.34 1.08
CA SER A 100 2.44 2.94 -0.31
C SER A 100 2.73 4.15 -1.18
N LEU A 101 3.66 4.00 -2.12
CA LEU A 101 4.10 5.00 -3.10
C LEU A 101 3.67 4.55 -4.50
N THR A 102 3.39 5.51 -5.38
CA THR A 102 3.15 5.22 -6.82
C THR A 102 4.34 4.51 -7.46
N THR A 103 4.08 3.70 -8.50
CA THR A 103 5.14 2.99 -9.23
C THR A 103 6.11 3.97 -9.87
N GLU A 104 5.59 5.05 -10.47
CA GLU A 104 6.39 6.05 -11.18
C GLU A 104 7.37 6.78 -10.25
N GLN A 105 6.94 7.06 -9.02
CA GLN A 105 7.78 7.76 -8.04
C GLN A 105 8.79 6.82 -7.38
N ALA A 106 8.44 5.56 -7.14
CA ALA A 106 9.40 4.55 -6.69
C ALA A 106 10.53 4.38 -7.72
N ASP A 107 10.18 4.24 -9.00
CA ASP A 107 11.15 4.10 -10.10
C ASP A 107 11.96 5.38 -10.32
N MET A 108 11.37 6.55 -10.07
CA MET A 108 12.10 7.82 -10.10
C MET A 108 13.15 7.90 -8.98
N ILE A 109 12.81 7.50 -7.77
CA ILE A 109 13.73 7.43 -6.63
C ILE A 109 14.85 6.44 -6.93
N GLU A 110 14.51 5.25 -7.43
CA GLU A 110 15.47 4.23 -7.86
C GLU A 110 16.51 4.80 -8.82
N ARG A 111 16.06 5.40 -9.94
CA ARG A 111 16.95 5.99 -10.94
C ARG A 111 17.85 7.05 -10.34
N LEU A 112 17.32 7.95 -9.50
CA LEU A 112 18.12 8.98 -8.86
C LEU A 112 19.21 8.39 -7.96
N CYS A 113 18.86 7.39 -7.13
CA CYS A 113 19.85 6.69 -6.30
C CYS A 113 20.92 5.97 -7.15
N GLN A 114 20.54 5.35 -8.28
CA GLN A 114 21.49 4.72 -9.21
C GLN A 114 22.47 5.73 -9.85
N HIS A 115 22.05 6.99 -10.01
CA HIS A 115 22.92 8.08 -10.46
C HIS A 115 23.81 8.65 -9.33
N GLY A 116 23.76 8.08 -8.13
CA GLY A 116 24.54 8.52 -6.97
C GLY A 116 23.93 9.73 -6.24
N GLU A 117 22.69 10.10 -6.55
CA GLU A 117 22.02 11.21 -5.88
C GLU A 117 21.59 10.81 -4.46
N LYS A 118 21.94 11.66 -3.49
CA LYS A 118 21.50 11.50 -2.11
C LYS A 118 20.08 12.05 -1.95
N ILE A 119 19.12 11.16 -1.69
CA ILE A 119 17.72 11.53 -1.51
C ILE A 119 17.37 11.57 -0.02
N ILE A 120 16.75 12.67 0.40
CA ILE A 120 16.19 12.83 1.74
C ILE A 120 14.67 12.92 1.61
N ILE A 121 13.94 12.09 2.36
CA ILE A 121 12.48 12.11 2.41
C ILE A 121 12.04 12.54 3.80
N ARG A 122 11.01 13.40 3.86
CA ARG A 122 10.25 13.69 5.08
C ARG A 122 8.88 13.02 4.99
N MET A 123 8.59 12.12 5.92
CA MET A 123 7.29 11.49 6.10
C MET A 123 6.57 12.21 7.24
N ASN A 124 5.61 13.07 6.88
CA ASN A 124 4.68 13.68 7.81
C ASN A 124 3.32 12.97 7.65
N MET A 125 3.10 11.93 8.45
CA MET A 125 1.94 11.07 8.38
C MET A 125 1.00 11.31 9.55
N LYS A 126 -0.29 11.31 9.24
CA LYS A 126 -1.36 11.46 10.23
C LYS A 126 -2.29 10.25 10.12
N SER A 127 -2.44 9.54 11.22
CA SER A 127 -3.38 8.44 11.41
C SER A 127 -3.80 8.42 12.88
N HIS A 128 -4.95 7.83 13.15
CA HIS A 128 -5.44 7.57 14.50
C HIS A 128 -6.21 6.26 14.48
N ASN A 129 -6.21 5.56 15.61
CA ASN A 129 -7.06 4.41 15.81
C ASN A 129 -8.33 4.88 16.54
N GLU A 130 -9.47 4.42 16.08
CA GLU A 130 -10.76 4.59 16.74
C GLU A 130 -11.12 3.31 17.49
N ASP A 131 -12.05 3.41 18.45
CA ASP A 131 -12.55 2.23 19.14
C ASP A 131 -13.22 1.24 18.18
N PRO A 132 -13.02 -0.08 18.34
CA PRO A 132 -13.68 -1.07 17.51
C PRO A 132 -15.20 -0.91 17.53
N THR A 133 -15.80 -0.76 16.34
CA THR A 133 -17.26 -0.67 16.18
C THR A 133 -17.84 -1.92 15.51
N LYS A 134 -19.15 -2.15 15.68
CA LYS A 134 -19.83 -3.33 15.14
C LYS A 134 -20.14 -3.15 13.66
N SER A 135 -19.56 -4.01 12.82
CA SER A 135 -19.99 -4.23 11.43
C SER A 135 -20.96 -5.41 11.34
N ARG A 136 -21.60 -5.61 10.18
CA ARG A 136 -22.52 -6.72 9.91
C ARG A 136 -22.30 -7.26 8.51
N ASN A 137 -22.26 -8.59 8.37
CA ASN A 137 -22.32 -9.22 7.06
C ASN A 137 -23.76 -9.17 6.53
N LEU A 138 -23.93 -8.86 5.24
CA LEU A 138 -25.20 -9.01 4.54
C LEU A 138 -25.19 -10.35 3.81
N ILE A 139 -26.17 -11.20 4.11
CA ILE A 139 -26.31 -12.54 3.51
C ILE A 139 -27.70 -12.62 2.90
N PHE A 140 -27.76 -13.03 1.64
CA PHE A 140 -29.00 -13.39 0.96
C PHE A 140 -28.84 -14.78 0.33
N GLU A 141 -29.93 -15.54 0.31
CA GLU A 141 -29.99 -16.87 -0.28
C GLU A 141 -31.01 -16.87 -1.41
N ILE A 142 -30.65 -17.49 -2.54
CA ILE A 142 -31.60 -17.87 -3.57
C ILE A 142 -31.79 -19.39 -3.42
N THR A 143 -32.95 -19.79 -2.92
CA THR A 143 -33.25 -21.21 -2.66
C THR A 143 -33.28 -22.01 -3.96
N GLY A 144 -32.57 -23.16 -3.99
CA GLY A 144 -32.57 -24.07 -5.13
C GLY A 144 -33.90 -24.83 -5.30
N LEU A 145 -34.24 -25.20 -6.53
CA LEU A 145 -35.41 -26.03 -6.85
C LEU A 145 -34.98 -27.48 -7.14
N VAL A 146 -35.75 -28.47 -6.67
CA VAL A 146 -35.37 -29.90 -6.72
C VAL A 146 -35.70 -30.58 -8.07
N ASN A 147 -36.40 -29.92 -8.99
CA ASN A 147 -36.66 -30.47 -10.33
C ASN A 147 -36.98 -29.36 -11.34
N LEU A 148 -36.00 -29.00 -12.17
CA LEU A 148 -36.06 -28.79 -13.63
C LEU A 148 -34.69 -28.24 -14.04
N ILE A 149 -34.22 -28.61 -15.23
CA ILE A 149 -33.00 -28.04 -15.83
C ILE A 149 -33.15 -26.52 -15.86
N PHE A 150 -32.44 -25.84 -14.97
CA PHE A 150 -32.27 -24.39 -14.96
C PHE A 150 -30.87 -24.11 -15.50
N GLU A 151 -30.78 -23.57 -16.71
CA GLU A 151 -29.62 -22.76 -17.05
C GLU A 151 -29.65 -21.52 -16.16
N ILE A 152 -28.71 -21.41 -15.22
CA ILE A 152 -28.49 -20.18 -14.49
C ILE A 152 -27.81 -19.21 -15.45
N PHE A 153 -28.61 -18.42 -16.19
CA PHE A 153 -28.13 -17.18 -16.79
C PHE A 153 -27.99 -16.15 -15.66
N CYS A 154 -26.78 -16.05 -15.10
CA CYS A 154 -26.41 -14.95 -14.22
C CYS A 154 -26.01 -13.76 -15.10
N GLU A 155 -27.00 -13.01 -15.60
CA GLU A 155 -26.75 -11.67 -16.13
C GLU A 155 -26.62 -10.73 -14.94
N ILE A 156 -25.38 -10.41 -14.54
CA ILE A 156 -25.12 -9.33 -13.57
C ILE A 156 -25.31 -8.01 -14.34
N SER A 157 -26.56 -7.64 -14.61
CA SER A 157 -26.89 -6.28 -15.01
C SER A 157 -26.77 -5.40 -13.78
N THR A 158 -25.60 -4.81 -13.60
CA THR A 158 -25.31 -3.81 -12.56
C THR A 158 -26.23 -2.60 -12.76
N ILE A 159 -27.35 -2.54 -12.05
CA ILE A 159 -28.22 -1.36 -12.01
C ILE A 159 -27.65 -0.39 -10.97
N PHE A 160 -27.00 0.67 -11.45
CA PHE A 160 -26.68 1.85 -10.63
C PHE A 160 -27.88 2.80 -10.66
N TYR A 161 -28.52 3.04 -9.51
CA TYR A 161 -29.41 4.20 -9.34
C TYR A 161 -28.58 5.41 -8.91
N LEU A 162 -28.42 6.37 -9.82
CA LEU A 162 -27.95 7.70 -9.49
C LEU A 162 -29.15 8.52 -8.99
N LEU A 163 -29.31 8.64 -7.67
CA LEU A 163 -30.27 9.56 -7.08
C LEU A 163 -29.64 10.96 -7.06
N LEU A 164 -30.06 11.82 -8.00
CA LEU A 164 -29.78 13.26 -7.92
C LEU A 164 -30.79 13.90 -6.94
N PRO A 165 -30.37 14.87 -6.11
CA PRO A 165 -31.29 15.59 -5.25
C PRO A 165 -32.26 16.41 -6.10
N THR A 166 -33.56 16.24 -5.84
CA THR A 166 -34.58 17.20 -6.25
C THR A 166 -34.51 18.39 -5.30
N ASN A 167 -34.15 19.56 -5.83
CA ASN A 167 -34.37 20.81 -5.12
C ASN A 167 -35.87 21.09 -5.09
N ASP A 168 -36.47 21.00 -3.90
CA ASP A 168 -37.62 21.80 -3.52
C ASP A 168 -37.20 22.69 -2.34
#